data_AF-A0A7V6SIN5-F1
#
_entry.id   AF-A0A7V6SIN5-F1
#
_cell.length_a   1.000
_cell.length_b   1.000
_cell.length_c   1.000
_cell.angle_alpha   90.00
_cell.angle_beta   90.00
_cell.angle_gamma   90.00
#
_symmetry.space_group_name_H-M   'P 1'
#
loop_
_entity.id
_entity.type
_entity.pdbx_description
1 polymer ?
#
loop_
_entity_poly.entity_id
_entity_poly.type
_entity_poly.pdbx_seq_one_letter_code
_entity_poly.pdbx_strand_id
1 'polypeptide(L)'
;MCIVITILGALSMTILRRELIPSISLPAVAVIATNPGASSEQMADMVADPIERNLRTLDNVAGTSAVSQSNVTTVLVEMDYGSDTYRAASQTDVILSRMEDQLPEGTNTQVITGGTGSLPAMIVSASSDHEPFELVRRLDIAVVPDIGSVEGVATVDVLGAPEEIVRLDLDDAAMAEAGLNRGEIISALDDAGLVIPGGQVRDGELQLDISIGNAFADIADLEGLTLIPPGDGATPVSLGEVAQVQRTTADATSISRTDGRDSVTLLITPAVRANYVDISEDVTEILDSSTESIGGNAEFTVVFDQAPFIQESIQGLATEGGWGLLFAVVVIFVFLLAVRPTIITAISIPLSLLFAFIGMLATGTTMNMLSLAGLILAIGRMVDDSIVVIENIVRHLETSKRGKFATIVHATSEVAGAVISSTVVALLVFLPIALVSGIAGELFRPFALTTVVALTGSLLVSLTIVPVLAYWF
;
A
#
# COMPACT_ATOMS: atom_id res chain seq x y z
N MET A 1 28.26 -17.15 18.87
CA MET A 1 26.79 -17.16 18.88
C MET A 1 26.21 -15.81 19.28
N CYS A 2 26.49 -15.27 20.47
CA CYS A 2 25.96 -13.96 20.89
C CYS A 2 26.23 -12.84 19.86
N ILE A 3 27.47 -12.71 19.39
CA ILE A 3 27.85 -11.72 18.36
C ILE A 3 27.02 -11.90 17.07
N VAL A 4 26.79 -13.14 16.64
CA VAL A 4 26.01 -13.43 15.43
C VAL A 4 24.55 -13.04 15.62
N ILE A 5 23.94 -13.38 16.75
CA ILE A 5 22.56 -12.98 17.07
C ILE A 5 22.45 -11.47 17.19
N THR A 6 23.44 -10.80 17.78
CA THR A 6 23.43 -9.33 17.89
C THR A 6 23.53 -8.66 16.54
N ILE A 7 24.47 -9.08 15.68
CA ILE A 7 24.65 -8.49 14.34
C ILE A 7 23.44 -8.79 13.45
N LEU A 8 23.04 -10.06 13.34
CA LEU A 8 21.91 -10.45 12.50
C LEU A 8 20.61 -9.85 13.01
N GLY A 9 20.37 -9.83 14.32
CA GLY A 9 19.16 -9.26 14.89
C GLY A 9 19.09 -7.75 14.72
N ALA A 10 20.20 -7.04 14.87
CA ALA A 10 20.25 -5.60 14.60
C ALA A 10 20.01 -5.29 13.12
N LEU A 11 20.60 -6.08 12.22
CA LEU A 11 20.36 -5.96 10.78
C LEU A 11 18.90 -6.31 10.41
N SER A 12 18.33 -7.35 11.03
CA SER A 12 16.92 -7.70 10.83
C SER A 12 16.02 -6.57 11.28
N MET A 13 16.31 -5.89 12.40
CA MET A 13 15.53 -4.75 12.87
C MET A 13 15.48 -3.61 11.85
N THR A 14 16.55 -3.38 11.08
CA THR A 14 16.58 -2.35 10.02
C THR A 14 15.93 -2.79 8.71
N ILE A 15 15.89 -4.10 8.43
CA ILE A 15 15.33 -4.65 7.17
C ILE A 15 13.83 -4.94 7.30
N LEU A 16 13.35 -5.22 8.51
CA LEU A 16 11.95 -5.57 8.74
C LEU A 16 11.04 -4.41 8.34
N ARG A 17 10.08 -4.71 7.46
CA ARG A 17 9.05 -3.76 7.01
C ARG A 17 8.22 -3.27 8.20
N ARG A 18 7.94 -1.96 8.22
CA ARG A 18 7.17 -1.27 9.25
C ARG A 18 5.77 -0.95 8.71
N GLU A 19 4.76 -1.50 9.35
CA GLU A 19 3.36 -1.40 8.96
C GLU A 19 2.51 -1.13 10.21
N LEU A 20 1.38 -0.42 10.10
CA LEU A 20 0.53 -0.16 11.27
C LEU A 20 -0.21 -1.43 11.69
N ILE A 21 -0.93 -2.00 10.74
CA ILE A 21 -1.66 -3.27 10.83
C ILE A 21 -1.03 -4.19 9.79
N PRO A 22 -0.95 -5.51 10.02
CA PRO A 22 -0.50 -6.43 8.97
C PRO A 22 -1.31 -6.24 7.69
N SER A 23 -0.67 -6.40 6.54
CA SER A 23 -1.36 -6.44 5.25
C SER A 23 -2.38 -7.59 5.23
N ILE A 24 -3.67 -7.25 5.28
CA ILE A 24 -4.78 -8.19 5.14
C ILE A 24 -5.22 -8.11 3.69
N SER A 25 -4.85 -9.10 2.90
CA SER A 25 -5.49 -9.32 1.61
C SER A 25 -6.86 -9.96 1.90
N LEU A 26 -7.93 -9.19 1.71
CA LEU A 26 -9.24 -9.82 1.56
C LEU A 26 -9.18 -10.56 0.23
N PRO A 27 -9.42 -11.88 0.19
CA PRO A 27 -9.31 -12.67 -1.03
C PRO A 27 -10.49 -12.33 -1.95
N ALA A 28 -10.48 -11.14 -2.53
CA ALA A 28 -11.55 -10.63 -3.36
C ALA A 28 -11.04 -9.63 -4.39
N VAL A 29 -11.63 -9.67 -5.58
CA VAL A 29 -11.41 -8.72 -6.66
C VAL A 29 -12.76 -8.11 -7.00
N ALA A 30 -12.85 -6.78 -6.98
CA ALA A 30 -14.02 -6.04 -7.43
C ALA A 30 -13.79 -5.51 -8.85
N VAL A 31 -14.80 -5.59 -9.69
CA VAL A 31 -14.86 -4.94 -10.99
C VAL A 31 -15.97 -3.93 -10.96
N ILE A 32 -15.64 -2.66 -11.18
CA ILE A 32 -16.62 -1.60 -11.37
C ILE A 32 -16.76 -1.39 -12.86
N ALA A 33 -17.97 -1.53 -13.40
CA ALA A 33 -18.26 -1.27 -14.79
C ALA A 33 -19.33 -0.17 -14.92
N THR A 34 -19.07 0.83 -15.76
CA THR A 34 -19.98 1.93 -16.03
C THR A 34 -20.43 1.89 -17.48
N ASN A 35 -21.73 2.12 -17.72
CA ASN A 35 -22.30 2.32 -19.05
C ASN A 35 -23.37 3.42 -18.96
N PRO A 36 -23.01 4.69 -19.26
CA PRO A 36 -23.92 5.81 -19.14
C PRO A 36 -25.18 5.65 -20.00
N GLY A 37 -26.35 5.85 -19.39
CA GLY A 37 -27.65 5.72 -20.05
C GLY A 37 -28.31 4.34 -19.91
N ALA A 38 -27.60 3.33 -19.38
CA ALA A 38 -28.17 2.02 -19.11
C ALA A 38 -29.01 1.99 -17.82
N SER A 39 -30.16 1.33 -17.89
CA SER A 39 -30.98 1.03 -16.71
C SER A 39 -30.31 -0.02 -15.81
N SER A 40 -30.73 -0.14 -14.54
CA SER A 40 -30.21 -1.15 -13.63
C SER A 40 -30.38 -2.59 -14.16
N GLU A 41 -31.43 -2.85 -14.91
CA GLU A 41 -31.73 -4.18 -15.50
C GLU A 41 -30.83 -4.44 -16.72
N GLN A 42 -30.57 -3.42 -17.54
CA GLN A 42 -29.57 -3.52 -18.61
C GLN A 42 -28.15 -3.70 -18.06
N MET A 43 -27.79 -2.98 -16.99
CA MET A 43 -26.50 -3.16 -16.32
C MET A 43 -26.35 -4.57 -15.74
N ALA A 44 -27.42 -5.16 -15.18
CA ALA A 44 -27.41 -6.53 -14.71
C ALA A 44 -27.22 -7.53 -15.88
N ASP A 45 -28.08 -7.48 -16.89
CA ASP A 45 -28.15 -8.51 -17.93
C ASP A 45 -27.03 -8.40 -18.99
N MET A 46 -26.65 -7.17 -19.36
CA MET A 46 -25.75 -6.91 -20.49
C MET A 46 -24.31 -6.61 -20.06
N VAL A 47 -24.07 -6.25 -18.79
CA VAL A 47 -22.72 -5.91 -18.29
C VAL A 47 -22.30 -6.85 -17.16
N ALA A 48 -23.05 -6.92 -16.06
CA ALA A 48 -22.67 -7.70 -14.89
C ALA A 48 -22.64 -9.21 -15.18
N ASP A 49 -23.69 -9.72 -15.82
CA ASP A 49 -23.86 -11.15 -16.14
C ASP A 49 -22.73 -11.72 -17.02
N PRO A 50 -22.37 -11.08 -18.15
CA PRO A 50 -21.21 -11.50 -18.95
C PRO A 50 -19.91 -11.48 -18.15
N ILE A 51 -19.67 -10.41 -17.38
CA ILE A 51 -18.47 -10.25 -16.55
C ILE A 51 -18.41 -11.38 -15.52
N GLU A 52 -19.45 -11.57 -14.71
CA GLU A 52 -19.52 -12.64 -13.70
C GLU A 52 -19.24 -14.02 -14.30
N ARG A 53 -19.88 -14.37 -15.41
CA ARG A 53 -19.72 -15.69 -16.05
C ARG A 53 -18.29 -15.97 -16.45
N ASN A 54 -17.57 -14.96 -16.95
CA ASN A 54 -16.18 -15.12 -17.36
C ASN A 54 -15.24 -15.11 -16.15
N LEU A 55 -15.49 -14.27 -15.15
CA LEU A 55 -14.65 -14.22 -13.95
C LEU A 55 -14.80 -15.47 -13.07
N ARG A 56 -15.92 -16.19 -13.12
CA ARG A 56 -16.06 -17.53 -12.50
C ARG A 56 -15.07 -18.58 -13.04
N THR A 57 -14.42 -18.33 -14.17
CA THR A 57 -13.42 -19.24 -14.75
C THR A 57 -12.02 -19.02 -14.19
N LEU A 58 -11.81 -17.98 -13.38
CA LEU A 58 -10.55 -17.75 -12.68
C LEU A 58 -10.25 -18.88 -11.68
N ASP A 59 -8.96 -19.14 -11.47
CA ASP A 59 -8.53 -20.13 -10.50
C ASP A 59 -8.85 -19.66 -9.07
N ASN A 60 -9.32 -20.58 -8.22
CA ASN A 60 -9.62 -20.35 -6.80
C ASN A 60 -10.73 -19.32 -6.54
N VAL A 61 -11.76 -19.27 -7.38
CA VAL A 61 -12.97 -18.47 -7.12
C VAL A 61 -13.89 -19.25 -6.17
N ALA A 62 -14.16 -18.66 -5.01
CA ALA A 62 -15.12 -19.16 -4.03
C ALA A 62 -16.57 -18.76 -4.41
N GLY A 63 -16.75 -17.59 -4.99
CA GLY A 63 -18.07 -17.08 -5.40
C GLY A 63 -17.98 -15.80 -6.22
N THR A 64 -19.08 -15.45 -6.88
CA THR A 64 -19.25 -14.13 -7.50
C THR A 64 -20.59 -13.55 -7.10
N SER A 65 -20.66 -12.24 -6.98
CA SER A 65 -21.89 -11.49 -6.78
C SER A 65 -21.82 -10.15 -7.48
N ALA A 66 -22.95 -9.62 -7.91
CA ALA A 66 -23.02 -8.30 -8.53
C ALA A 66 -24.14 -7.46 -7.93
N VAL A 67 -23.89 -6.16 -7.85
CA VAL A 67 -24.88 -5.14 -7.50
C VAL A 67 -24.94 -4.13 -8.63
N SER A 68 -26.05 -4.13 -9.36
CA SER A 68 -26.29 -3.22 -10.48
C SER A 68 -27.24 -2.08 -10.10
N GLN A 69 -26.89 -0.88 -10.52
CA GLN A 69 -27.70 0.33 -10.45
C GLN A 69 -27.76 0.96 -11.84
N SER A 70 -28.53 2.04 -12.02
CA SER A 70 -28.46 2.80 -13.26
C SER A 70 -27.04 3.32 -13.50
N ASN A 71 -26.55 3.19 -14.73
CA ASN A 71 -25.20 3.56 -15.20
C ASN A 71 -24.02 2.76 -14.64
N VAL A 72 -24.15 1.99 -13.55
CA VAL A 72 -23.01 1.34 -12.88
C VAL A 72 -23.36 -0.04 -12.34
N THR A 73 -22.42 -0.97 -12.44
CA THR A 73 -22.47 -2.26 -11.74
C THR A 73 -21.14 -2.55 -11.05
N THR A 74 -21.23 -3.15 -9.87
CA THR A 74 -20.08 -3.65 -9.12
C THR A 74 -20.16 -5.15 -9.04
N VAL A 75 -19.20 -5.85 -9.65
CA VAL A 75 -19.04 -7.30 -9.59
C VAL A 75 -17.95 -7.64 -8.60
N LEU A 76 -18.28 -8.36 -7.53
CA LEU A 76 -17.36 -8.87 -6.53
C LEU A 76 -17.06 -10.35 -6.82
N VAL A 77 -15.80 -10.67 -7.05
CA VAL A 77 -15.26 -12.02 -7.16
C VAL A 77 -14.61 -12.37 -5.83
N GLU A 78 -15.24 -13.25 -5.07
CA GLU A 78 -14.67 -13.83 -3.85
C GLU A 78 -13.76 -14.99 -4.23
N MET A 79 -12.55 -14.97 -3.71
CA MET A 79 -11.50 -15.96 -3.94
C MET A 79 -11.32 -16.82 -2.69
N ASP A 80 -10.78 -18.03 -2.84
CA ASP A 80 -10.36 -18.84 -1.70
C ASP A 80 -9.22 -18.15 -0.93
N TYR A 81 -9.20 -18.32 0.40
CA TYR A 81 -8.15 -17.76 1.25
C TYR A 81 -6.76 -18.28 0.86
N GLY A 82 -5.79 -17.36 0.79
CA GLY A 82 -4.42 -17.65 0.35
C GLY A 82 -4.19 -17.47 -1.16
N SER A 83 -5.23 -17.14 -1.91
CA SER A 83 -5.11 -16.74 -3.32
C SER A 83 -4.35 -15.41 -3.46
N ASP A 84 -3.55 -15.31 -4.52
CA ASP A 84 -2.88 -14.06 -4.89
C ASP A 84 -3.88 -13.14 -5.59
N THR A 85 -4.38 -12.14 -4.85
CA THR A 85 -5.39 -11.19 -5.34
C THR A 85 -4.85 -10.26 -6.43
N TYR A 86 -3.54 -9.98 -6.45
CA TYR A 86 -2.92 -9.16 -7.50
C TYR A 86 -2.81 -9.94 -8.80
N ARG A 87 -2.40 -11.21 -8.72
CA ARG A 87 -2.43 -12.10 -9.87
C ARG A 87 -3.86 -12.25 -10.38
N ALA A 88 -4.83 -12.43 -9.49
CA ALA A 88 -6.24 -12.52 -9.86
C ALA A 88 -6.72 -11.23 -10.54
N ALA A 89 -6.39 -10.05 -10.00
CA ALA A 89 -6.74 -8.77 -10.64
C ALA A 89 -6.10 -8.60 -12.02
N SER A 90 -4.82 -8.93 -12.18
CA SER A 90 -4.17 -8.89 -13.50
C SER A 90 -4.81 -9.87 -14.49
N GLN A 91 -5.24 -11.05 -14.02
CA GLN A 91 -6.00 -12.00 -14.86
C GLN A 91 -7.40 -11.47 -15.19
N THR A 92 -8.08 -10.82 -14.24
CA THR A 92 -9.36 -10.13 -14.43
C THR A 92 -9.24 -9.05 -15.50
N ASP A 93 -8.22 -8.18 -15.43
CA ASP A 93 -7.96 -7.16 -16.45
C ASP A 93 -7.81 -7.79 -17.84
N VAL A 94 -7.00 -8.85 -17.96
CA VAL A 94 -6.80 -9.57 -19.23
C VAL A 94 -8.11 -10.19 -19.76
N ILE A 95 -8.99 -10.68 -18.88
CA ILE A 95 -10.29 -11.21 -19.28
C ILE A 95 -11.20 -10.08 -19.77
N LEU A 96 -11.27 -8.97 -19.04
CA LEU A 96 -12.10 -7.82 -19.40
C LEU A 96 -11.68 -7.22 -20.73
N SER A 97 -10.37 -7.03 -20.98
CA SER A 97 -9.87 -6.52 -22.26
C SER A 97 -10.19 -7.43 -23.45
N ARG A 98 -10.37 -8.74 -23.24
CA ARG A 98 -10.77 -9.68 -24.31
C ARG A 98 -12.27 -9.70 -24.56
N MET A 99 -13.04 -9.17 -23.63
CA MET A 99 -14.50 -9.14 -23.67
C MET A 99 -15.05 -7.78 -24.03
N GLU A 100 -14.20 -6.80 -24.30
CA GLU A 100 -14.60 -5.44 -24.66
C GLU A 100 -15.63 -5.45 -25.82
N ASP A 101 -15.41 -6.29 -26.84
CA ASP A 101 -16.33 -6.50 -27.97
C ASP A 101 -17.67 -7.18 -27.60
N GLN A 102 -17.75 -7.81 -26.43
CA GLN A 102 -18.95 -8.49 -25.92
C GLN A 102 -19.79 -7.62 -24.99
N LEU A 103 -19.22 -6.49 -24.52
CA LEU A 103 -19.90 -5.52 -23.69
C LEU A 103 -20.56 -4.44 -24.57
N PRO A 104 -21.64 -3.80 -24.10
CA PRO A 104 -22.26 -2.68 -24.82
C PRO A 104 -21.24 -1.56 -25.10
N GLU A 105 -21.36 -0.89 -26.25
CA GLU A 105 -20.54 0.29 -26.57
C GLU A 105 -20.60 1.34 -25.45
N GLY A 106 -19.46 1.98 -25.18
CA GLY A 106 -19.32 2.95 -24.10
C GLY A 106 -19.23 2.35 -22.69
N THR A 107 -19.04 1.02 -22.57
CA THR A 107 -18.76 0.39 -21.27
C THR A 107 -17.31 0.61 -20.88
N ASN A 108 -17.09 1.22 -19.71
CA ASN A 108 -15.77 1.32 -19.10
C ASN A 108 -15.70 0.38 -17.89
N THR A 109 -14.57 -0.31 -17.71
CA THR A 109 -14.37 -1.26 -16.62
C THR A 109 -13.09 -0.95 -15.85
N GLN A 110 -13.17 -1.01 -14.53
CA GLN A 110 -12.04 -0.82 -13.63
C GLN A 110 -11.95 -2.00 -12.66
N VAL A 111 -10.77 -2.60 -12.54
CA VAL A 111 -10.49 -3.65 -11.57
C VAL A 111 -9.89 -3.04 -10.31
N ILE A 112 -10.43 -3.43 -9.16
CA ILE A 112 -9.99 -3.00 -7.84
C ILE A 112 -9.74 -4.24 -6.98
N THR A 113 -8.55 -4.37 -6.41
CA THR A 113 -8.26 -5.41 -5.43
C THR A 113 -8.77 -4.98 -4.05
N GLY A 114 -9.44 -5.88 -3.33
CA GLY A 114 -9.77 -5.66 -1.92
C GLY A 114 -8.58 -5.91 -1.00
N GLY A 115 -8.47 -5.15 0.11
CA GLY A 115 -7.48 -5.40 1.16
C GLY A 115 -7.00 -4.12 1.85
N THR A 116 -6.21 -4.26 2.92
CA THR A 116 -5.63 -3.08 3.60
C THR A 116 -4.48 -2.45 2.80
N GLY A 117 -3.94 -3.15 1.79
CA GLY A 117 -2.91 -2.63 0.88
C GLY A 117 -3.40 -1.61 -0.15
N SER A 118 -4.71 -1.49 -0.35
CA SER A 118 -5.31 -0.43 -1.19
C SER A 118 -5.68 0.82 -0.40
N LEU A 119 -5.40 0.84 0.92
CA LEU A 119 -5.56 2.04 1.73
C LEU A 119 -4.35 2.95 1.49
N PRO A 120 -4.56 4.26 1.29
CA PRO A 120 -3.47 5.21 1.16
C PRO A 120 -2.52 5.14 2.38
N ALA A 121 -1.21 5.15 2.11
CA ALA A 121 -0.20 5.30 3.14
C ALA A 121 -0.23 6.73 3.70
N MET A 122 -0.49 7.70 2.82
CA MET A 122 -0.61 9.11 3.13
C MET A 122 -1.71 9.75 2.27
N ILE A 123 -2.45 10.69 2.86
CA ILE A 123 -3.40 11.57 2.19
C ILE A 123 -2.94 13.00 2.45
N VAL A 124 -2.64 13.72 1.37
CA VAL A 124 -2.15 15.09 1.43
C VAL A 124 -3.16 15.99 0.76
N SER A 125 -3.42 17.14 1.36
CA SER A 125 -4.19 18.21 0.76
C SER A 125 -3.25 19.31 0.31
N ALA A 126 -3.39 19.73 -0.94
CA ALA A 126 -2.71 20.87 -1.50
C ALA A 126 -3.72 22.01 -1.66
N SER A 127 -3.44 23.15 -1.05
CA SER A 127 -4.23 24.38 -1.23
C SER A 127 -3.35 25.50 -1.79
N SER A 128 -3.92 26.42 -2.55
CA SER A 128 -3.20 27.57 -3.10
C SER A 128 -4.18 28.69 -3.49
N ASP A 129 -3.66 29.85 -3.85
CA ASP A 129 -4.42 30.96 -4.43
C ASP A 129 -4.79 30.73 -5.91
N HIS A 130 -4.32 29.64 -6.53
CA HIS A 130 -4.69 29.26 -7.90
C HIS A 130 -6.09 28.62 -7.95
N GLU A 131 -6.73 28.69 -9.12
CA GLU A 131 -7.93 27.89 -9.35
C GLU A 131 -7.60 26.38 -9.27
N PRO A 132 -8.53 25.53 -8.79
CA PRO A 132 -8.25 24.11 -8.54
C PRO A 132 -7.65 23.35 -9.73
N PHE A 133 -8.09 23.66 -10.96
CA PHE A 133 -7.57 23.00 -12.16
C PHE A 133 -6.11 23.40 -12.46
N GLU A 134 -5.75 24.68 -12.30
CA GLU A 134 -4.37 25.14 -12.48
C GLU A 134 -3.44 24.54 -11.42
N LEU A 135 -3.94 24.38 -10.20
CA LEU A 135 -3.23 23.71 -9.12
C LEU A 135 -2.96 22.24 -9.47
N VAL A 136 -3.96 21.49 -9.96
CA VAL A 136 -3.77 20.10 -10.42
C VAL A 136 -2.73 20.01 -11.51
N ARG A 137 -2.82 20.85 -12.55
CA ARG A 137 -1.83 20.84 -13.64
C ARG A 137 -0.40 21.06 -13.14
N ARG A 138 -0.22 21.94 -12.16
CA ARG A 138 1.10 22.18 -11.55
C ARG A 138 1.57 20.99 -10.73
N LEU A 139 0.67 20.37 -9.96
CA LEU A 139 0.96 19.16 -9.19
C LEU A 139 1.33 17.98 -10.11
N ASP A 140 0.59 17.77 -11.20
CA ASP A 140 0.83 16.70 -12.17
C ASP A 140 2.19 16.82 -12.87
N ILE A 141 2.69 18.04 -13.04
CA ILE A 141 3.99 18.29 -13.68
C ILE A 141 5.13 18.21 -12.67
N ALA A 142 4.96 18.79 -11.47
CA ALA A 142 6.06 19.04 -10.55
C ALA A 142 6.12 18.07 -9.36
N VAL A 143 5.00 17.52 -8.92
CA VAL A 143 4.92 16.80 -7.63
C VAL A 143 4.53 15.34 -7.80
N VAL A 144 3.51 15.06 -8.61
CA VAL A 144 3.01 13.70 -8.84
C VAL A 144 4.11 12.76 -9.40
N PRO A 145 4.94 13.18 -10.38
CA PRO A 145 6.01 12.31 -10.90
C PRO A 145 7.10 12.02 -9.86
N ASP A 146 7.44 13.02 -9.05
CA ASP A 146 8.47 12.91 -8.02
C ASP A 146 8.00 11.98 -6.90
N ILE A 147 6.77 12.15 -6.40
CA ILE A 147 6.14 11.22 -5.44
C ILE A 147 6.01 9.82 -6.05
N GLY A 148 5.61 9.71 -7.31
CA GLY A 148 5.50 8.42 -8.00
C GLY A 148 6.84 7.69 -8.19
N SER A 149 7.97 8.40 -8.06
CA SER A 149 9.31 7.83 -8.15
C SER A 149 9.85 7.30 -6.80
N VAL A 150 9.18 7.62 -5.69
CA VAL A 150 9.55 7.15 -4.34
C VAL A 150 9.45 5.63 -4.27
N GLU A 151 10.47 4.98 -3.70
CA GLU A 151 10.49 3.53 -3.56
C GLU A 151 9.33 3.06 -2.68
N GLY A 152 8.47 2.20 -3.25
CA GLY A 152 7.32 1.65 -2.55
C GLY A 152 6.03 2.45 -2.72
N VAL A 153 6.00 3.51 -3.54
CA VAL A 153 4.74 4.11 -4.02
C VAL A 153 4.22 3.34 -5.24
N ALA A 154 2.91 3.08 -5.30
CA ALA A 154 2.26 2.42 -6.43
C ALA A 154 1.48 3.41 -7.30
N THR A 155 0.62 4.22 -6.68
CA THR A 155 -0.17 5.24 -7.38
C THR A 155 -0.23 6.51 -6.56
N VAL A 156 -0.37 7.63 -7.27
CA VAL A 156 -0.63 8.95 -6.70
C VAL A 156 -1.85 9.49 -7.43
N ASP A 157 -3.01 9.42 -6.79
CA ASP A 157 -4.27 9.83 -7.39
C ASP A 157 -4.62 11.26 -6.93
N VAL A 158 -4.97 12.13 -7.88
CA VAL A 158 -5.33 13.53 -7.63
C VAL A 158 -6.84 13.69 -7.70
N LEU A 159 -7.45 14.22 -6.64
CA LEU A 159 -8.90 14.38 -6.50
C LEU A 159 -9.29 15.83 -6.18
N GLY A 160 -10.52 16.20 -6.53
CA GLY A 160 -11.13 17.46 -6.08
C GLY A 160 -10.91 18.66 -6.99
N ALA A 161 -10.41 18.45 -8.22
CA ALA A 161 -10.48 19.46 -9.27
C ALA A 161 -11.30 18.93 -10.47
N PRO A 162 -12.11 19.79 -11.09
CA PRO A 162 -12.77 19.43 -12.33
C PRO A 162 -11.77 19.40 -13.48
N GLU A 163 -11.96 18.46 -14.41
CA GLU A 163 -11.14 18.35 -15.61
C GLU A 163 -11.32 19.57 -16.50
N GLU A 164 -10.22 20.03 -17.10
CA GLU A 164 -10.27 21.06 -18.11
C GLU A 164 -10.75 20.46 -19.43
N ILE A 165 -11.81 21.05 -19.99
CA ILE A 165 -12.40 20.64 -21.26
C ILE A 165 -12.52 21.84 -22.19
N VAL A 166 -12.52 21.55 -23.49
CA VAL A 166 -13.00 22.52 -24.49
C VAL A 166 -14.47 22.23 -24.74
N ARG A 167 -15.34 23.11 -24.26
CA ARG A 167 -16.79 23.00 -24.50
C ARG A 167 -17.14 23.67 -25.82
N LEU A 168 -17.89 22.93 -26.65
CA LEU A 168 -18.44 23.37 -27.91
C LEU A 168 -19.96 23.57 -27.74
N ASP A 169 -20.36 24.83 -27.61
CA ASP A 169 -21.77 25.21 -27.53
C ASP A 169 -22.30 25.48 -28.94
N LEU A 170 -22.95 24.49 -29.55
CA LEU A 170 -23.42 24.53 -30.93
C LEU A 170 -24.64 25.46 -31.10
N ASP A 171 -24.63 26.31 -32.13
CA ASP A 171 -25.78 27.12 -32.51
C ASP A 171 -26.62 26.38 -33.57
N ASP A 172 -27.72 25.76 -33.12
CA ASP A 172 -28.61 24.99 -33.99
C ASP A 172 -29.20 25.83 -35.15
N ALA A 173 -29.34 27.16 -35.00
CA ALA A 173 -29.85 28.03 -36.07
C ALA A 173 -28.77 28.33 -37.11
N ALA A 174 -27.55 28.68 -36.68
CA ALA A 174 -26.43 28.94 -37.56
C ALA A 174 -26.01 27.67 -38.33
N MET A 175 -26.00 26.50 -37.66
CA MET A 175 -25.77 25.22 -38.32
C MET A 175 -26.81 24.94 -39.40
N ALA A 176 -28.10 25.13 -39.10
CA ALA A 176 -29.17 24.88 -40.06
C ALA A 176 -29.08 25.82 -41.29
N GLU A 177 -28.69 27.08 -41.10
CA GLU A 177 -28.46 28.03 -42.19
C GLU A 177 -27.24 27.66 -43.05
N ALA A 178 -26.18 27.16 -42.42
CA ALA A 178 -24.99 26.62 -43.09
C ALA A 178 -25.23 25.25 -43.76
N GLY A 179 -26.39 24.62 -43.53
CA GLY A 179 -26.70 23.27 -44.04
C GLY A 179 -25.94 22.16 -43.32
N LEU A 180 -25.46 22.43 -42.10
CA LEU A 180 -24.70 21.49 -41.27
C LEU A 180 -25.60 20.76 -40.27
N ASN A 181 -25.20 19.54 -39.91
CA ASN A 181 -25.77 18.81 -38.77
C ASN A 181 -24.69 18.40 -37.75
N ARG A 182 -25.10 17.95 -36.56
CA ARG A 182 -24.18 17.56 -35.48
C ARG A 182 -23.22 16.42 -35.88
N GLY A 183 -23.68 15.49 -36.71
CA GLY A 183 -22.84 14.36 -37.16
C GLY A 183 -21.67 14.81 -38.04
N GLU A 184 -21.87 15.86 -38.84
CA GLU A 184 -20.81 16.45 -39.66
C GLU A 184 -19.78 17.19 -38.83
N ILE A 185 -20.19 17.85 -37.75
CA ILE A 185 -19.26 18.46 -36.81
C ILE A 185 -18.42 17.39 -36.10
N ILE A 186 -19.06 16.32 -35.61
CA ILE A 186 -18.35 15.19 -34.98
C ILE A 186 -17.35 14.59 -35.97
N SER A 187 -17.78 14.31 -37.21
CA SER A 187 -16.90 13.74 -38.25
C SER A 187 -15.73 14.67 -38.58
N ALA A 188 -15.98 15.98 -38.70
CA ALA A 188 -14.94 16.96 -38.96
C ALA A 188 -13.93 17.07 -37.80
N LEU A 189 -14.39 16.92 -36.55
CA LEU A 189 -13.52 16.89 -35.38
C LEU A 189 -12.70 15.60 -35.31
N ASP A 190 -13.29 14.44 -35.63
CA ASP A 190 -12.61 13.15 -35.66
C ASP A 190 -11.54 13.09 -36.76
N ASP A 191 -11.82 13.69 -37.92
CA ASP A 191 -10.87 13.79 -39.04
C ASP A 191 -9.78 14.85 -38.77
N ALA A 192 -10.07 15.84 -37.94
CA ALA A 192 -9.14 16.93 -37.62
C ALA A 192 -8.21 16.58 -36.47
N GLY A 193 -7.01 17.17 -36.46
CA GLY A 193 -6.01 16.89 -35.42
C GLY A 193 -5.23 15.59 -35.59
N LEU A 194 -5.55 14.77 -36.60
CA LEU A 194 -4.80 13.55 -36.92
C LEU A 194 -3.44 13.90 -37.55
N VAL A 195 -2.36 13.52 -36.88
CA VAL A 195 -1.00 13.59 -37.41
C VAL A 195 -0.64 12.25 -38.03
N ILE A 196 -0.65 12.19 -39.36
CA ILE A 196 -0.40 10.95 -40.12
C ILE A 196 1.03 10.97 -40.66
N PRO A 197 1.81 9.88 -40.52
CA PRO A 197 3.14 9.80 -41.11
C PRO A 197 3.06 9.86 -42.65
N GLY A 198 3.68 10.89 -43.23
CA GLY A 198 3.78 11.14 -44.67
C GLY A 198 4.99 10.46 -45.33
N GLY A 199 5.80 9.72 -44.57
CA GLY A 199 6.98 9.01 -45.05
C GLY A 199 8.27 9.77 -44.77
N GLN A 200 9.32 9.49 -45.55
CA GLN A 200 10.64 10.09 -45.35
C GLN A 200 11.17 10.67 -46.65
N VAL A 201 11.73 11.87 -46.59
CA VAL A 201 12.45 12.49 -47.70
C VAL A 201 13.92 12.60 -47.34
N ARG A 202 14.77 12.24 -48.30
CA ARG A 202 16.22 12.34 -48.15
C ARG A 202 16.72 13.62 -48.83
N ASP A 203 17.33 14.50 -48.06
CA ASP A 203 18.01 15.69 -48.55
C ASP A 203 19.52 15.57 -48.25
N GLY A 204 20.27 15.12 -49.24
CA GLY A 204 21.70 14.78 -49.07
C GLY A 204 21.92 13.63 -48.08
N GLU A 205 22.64 13.91 -46.99
CA GLU A 205 22.86 12.95 -45.89
C GLU A 205 21.75 12.98 -44.83
N LEU A 206 20.88 14.00 -44.84
CA LEU A 206 19.76 14.11 -43.89
C LEU A 206 18.57 13.29 -44.36
N GLN A 207 17.98 12.53 -43.44
CA GLN A 207 16.71 11.84 -43.63
C GLN A 207 15.69 12.56 -42.76
N LEU A 208 14.70 13.18 -43.42
CA LEU A 208 13.66 13.97 -42.79
C LEU A 208 12.37 13.16 -42.78
N ASP A 209 11.84 12.91 -41.59
CA ASP A 209 10.49 12.37 -41.42
C ASP A 209 9.47 13.45 -41.78
N ILE A 210 8.51 13.10 -42.63
CA ILE A 210 7.39 13.96 -43.00
C ILE A 210 6.18 13.48 -42.23
N SER A 211 5.50 14.40 -41.56
CA SER A 211 4.18 14.19 -40.96
C SER A 211 3.18 15.13 -41.65
N ILE A 212 1.97 14.64 -41.87
CA ILE A 212 0.87 15.35 -42.52
C ILE A 212 -0.22 15.56 -41.47
N GLY A 213 -0.73 16.79 -41.37
CA GLY A 213 -1.69 17.18 -40.34
C GLY A 213 -0.98 17.78 -39.12
N ASN A 214 -1.72 18.60 -38.37
CA ASN A 214 -1.27 19.22 -37.13
C ASN A 214 -2.30 18.91 -36.04
N ALA A 215 -1.83 18.58 -34.85
CA ALA A 215 -2.69 18.60 -33.67
C ALA A 215 -3.10 20.06 -33.38
N PHE A 216 -4.29 20.24 -32.80
CA PHE A 216 -4.74 21.56 -32.35
C PHE A 216 -3.81 22.06 -31.24
N ALA A 217 -3.22 23.24 -31.42
CA ALA A 217 -2.34 23.84 -30.43
C ALA A 217 -3.10 24.75 -29.46
N ASP A 218 -4.16 25.39 -29.93
CA ASP A 218 -5.00 26.28 -29.14
C ASP A 218 -6.48 26.29 -29.60
N ILE A 219 -7.29 27.11 -28.91
CA ILE A 219 -8.72 27.26 -29.20
C ILE A 219 -8.95 27.94 -30.56
N ALA A 220 -8.03 28.80 -31.00
CA ALA A 220 -8.17 29.51 -32.28
C ALA A 220 -8.03 28.54 -33.45
N ASP A 221 -7.19 27.50 -33.33
CA ASP A 221 -7.10 26.43 -34.31
C ASP A 221 -8.43 25.64 -34.41
N LEU A 222 -9.10 25.42 -33.27
CA LEU A 222 -10.41 24.76 -33.22
C LEU A 222 -11.51 25.66 -33.82
N GLU A 223 -11.56 26.95 -33.47
CA GLU A 223 -12.50 27.91 -34.05
C GLU A 223 -12.32 28.04 -35.57
N GLY A 224 -11.07 27.96 -36.05
CA GLY A 224 -10.72 27.99 -37.46
C GLY A 224 -10.96 26.69 -38.22
N LEU A 225 -11.43 25.62 -37.55
CA LEU A 225 -11.69 24.34 -38.20
C LEU A 225 -12.73 24.52 -39.32
N THR A 226 -12.35 24.14 -40.54
CA THR A 226 -13.21 24.30 -41.71
C THR A 226 -14.21 23.13 -41.79
N LEU A 227 -15.50 23.47 -41.76
CA LEU A 227 -16.62 22.56 -41.93
C LEU A 227 -17.13 22.66 -43.36
N ILE A 228 -17.35 21.52 -44.02
CA ILE A 228 -17.85 21.45 -45.40
C ILE A 228 -19.25 20.82 -45.37
N PRO A 229 -20.31 21.61 -45.62
CA PRO A 229 -21.66 21.08 -45.67
C PRO A 229 -21.85 20.09 -46.83
N PRO A 230 -22.72 19.07 -46.69
CA PRO A 230 -23.00 18.14 -47.77
C PRO A 230 -23.79 18.83 -48.90
N GLY A 231 -23.21 18.86 -50.10
CA GLY A 231 -23.88 19.38 -51.29
C GLY A 231 -22.92 20.00 -52.30
N ASP A 232 -23.28 19.91 -53.59
CA ASP A 232 -22.45 20.44 -54.67
C ASP A 232 -22.50 21.98 -54.66
N GLY A 233 -21.34 22.63 -54.45
CA GLY A 233 -21.22 24.08 -54.33
C GLY A 233 -21.47 24.67 -52.95
N ALA A 234 -21.47 23.85 -51.89
CA ALA A 234 -21.56 24.34 -50.52
C ALA A 234 -20.36 25.26 -50.16
N THR A 235 -20.66 26.38 -49.50
CA THR A 235 -19.62 27.29 -49.01
C THR A 235 -19.04 26.71 -47.72
N PRO A 236 -17.71 26.55 -47.60
CA PRO A 236 -17.09 26.15 -46.35
C PRO A 236 -17.35 27.20 -45.27
N VAL A 237 -17.61 26.74 -44.05
CA VAL A 237 -17.91 27.57 -42.87
C VAL A 237 -16.94 27.17 -41.77
N SER A 238 -16.50 28.12 -40.95
CA SER A 238 -15.62 27.82 -39.81
C SER A 238 -16.42 27.34 -38.59
N LEU A 239 -15.82 26.51 -37.73
CA LEU A 239 -16.48 26.03 -36.53
C LEU A 239 -16.92 27.19 -35.62
N GLY A 240 -16.13 28.26 -35.53
CA GLY A 240 -16.47 29.46 -34.77
C GLY A 240 -17.68 30.25 -35.30
N GLU A 241 -18.10 30.03 -36.55
CA GLU A 241 -19.31 30.66 -37.11
C GLU A 241 -20.59 29.92 -36.72
N VAL A 242 -20.50 28.66 -36.30
CA VAL A 242 -21.64 27.79 -35.97
C VAL A 242 -21.62 27.23 -34.55
N ALA A 243 -20.55 27.49 -33.79
CA ALA A 243 -20.38 27.05 -32.42
C ALA A 243 -19.55 28.05 -31.62
N GLN A 244 -19.89 28.22 -30.35
CA GLN A 244 -19.03 28.93 -29.41
C GLN A 244 -18.05 27.95 -28.78
N VAL A 245 -16.75 28.17 -29.00
CA VAL A 245 -15.66 27.33 -28.46
C VAL A 245 -15.10 27.99 -27.21
N GLN A 246 -15.14 27.29 -26.07
CA GLN A 246 -14.67 27.85 -24.80
C GLN A 246 -13.82 26.84 -24.04
N ARG A 247 -12.67 27.28 -23.52
CA ARG A 247 -11.99 26.56 -22.43
C ARG A 247 -12.82 26.71 -21.17
N THR A 248 -13.19 25.59 -20.58
CA THR A 248 -13.92 25.58 -19.33
C THR A 248 -13.57 24.32 -18.55
N THR A 249 -14.22 24.11 -17.42
CA THR A 249 -14.09 22.88 -16.65
C THR A 249 -15.33 22.04 -16.83
N ALA A 250 -15.17 20.72 -16.79
CA ALA A 250 -16.31 19.82 -16.67
C ALA A 250 -17.11 20.11 -15.40
N ASP A 251 -18.36 19.65 -15.35
CA ASP A 251 -19.14 19.72 -14.12
C ASP A 251 -18.40 18.96 -13.01
N ALA A 252 -18.19 19.62 -11.87
CA ALA A 252 -17.43 19.04 -10.77
C ALA A 252 -18.14 17.80 -10.21
N THR A 253 -17.55 16.63 -10.43
CA THR A 253 -18.01 15.35 -9.87
C THR A 253 -17.49 15.11 -8.46
N SER A 254 -16.43 15.84 -8.06
CA SER A 254 -15.84 15.82 -6.72
C SER A 254 -15.40 17.22 -6.29
N ILE A 255 -15.46 17.49 -4.98
CA ILE A 255 -14.98 18.74 -4.37
C ILE A 255 -14.08 18.34 -3.21
N SER A 256 -12.87 18.91 -3.15
CA SER A 256 -11.98 18.76 -1.99
C SER A 256 -11.83 20.10 -1.25
N ARG A 257 -11.87 20.02 0.08
CA ARG A 257 -11.60 21.13 0.98
C ARG A 257 -10.80 20.68 2.19
N THR A 258 -9.93 21.56 2.67
CA THR A 258 -9.22 21.38 3.93
C THR A 258 -9.32 22.66 4.74
N ASP A 259 -9.76 22.53 6.00
CA ASP A 259 -10.03 23.65 6.90
C ASP A 259 -10.92 24.77 6.30
N GLY A 260 -11.86 24.38 5.45
CA GLY A 260 -12.81 25.29 4.81
C GLY A 260 -12.28 26.05 3.59
N ARG A 261 -11.06 25.79 3.15
CA ARG A 261 -10.49 26.30 1.89
C ARG A 261 -10.60 25.26 0.78
N ASP A 262 -10.76 25.71 -0.46
CA ASP A 262 -10.71 24.83 -1.63
C ASP A 262 -9.30 24.26 -1.77
N SER A 263 -9.23 22.95 -2.03
CA SER A 263 -7.98 22.19 -2.08
C SER A 263 -8.08 21.08 -3.10
N VAL A 264 -6.93 20.47 -3.38
CA VAL A 264 -6.77 19.26 -4.19
C VAL A 264 -6.22 18.18 -3.26
N THR A 265 -6.79 16.98 -3.32
CA THR A 265 -6.32 15.85 -2.50
C THR A 265 -5.41 14.95 -3.33
N LEU A 266 -4.24 14.63 -2.79
CA LEU A 266 -3.33 13.61 -3.27
C LEU A 266 -3.51 12.35 -2.41
N LEU A 267 -3.87 11.23 -3.03
CA LEU A 267 -3.92 9.92 -2.41
C LEU A 267 -2.66 9.14 -2.79
N ILE A 268 -1.77 8.89 -1.82
CA ILE A 268 -0.54 8.13 -2.05
C ILE A 268 -0.77 6.68 -1.64
N THR A 269 -0.95 5.80 -2.62
CA THR A 269 -1.18 4.37 -2.40
C THR A 269 0.14 3.61 -2.44
N PRO A 270 0.46 2.79 -1.41
CA PRO A 270 1.71 2.06 -1.36
C PRO A 270 1.69 0.84 -2.30
N ALA A 271 2.87 0.48 -2.78
CA ALA A 271 3.12 -0.80 -3.44
C ALA A 271 3.05 -1.96 -2.45
N VAL A 272 2.89 -3.16 -3.01
CA VAL A 272 2.82 -4.38 -2.21
C VAL A 272 4.12 -4.54 -1.42
N ARG A 273 4.00 -4.72 -0.10
CA ARG A 273 5.13 -4.87 0.83
C ARG A 273 6.01 -3.63 0.99
N ALA A 274 5.48 -2.43 0.72
CA ALA A 274 6.22 -1.21 0.98
C ALA A 274 6.40 -0.93 2.50
N ASN A 275 7.34 -0.04 2.82
CA ASN A 275 7.53 0.48 4.17
C ASN A 275 6.88 1.85 4.27
N TYR A 276 5.83 1.94 5.09
CA TYR A 276 4.99 3.13 5.20
C TYR A 276 5.74 4.32 5.80
N VAL A 277 6.71 4.04 6.67
CA VAL A 277 7.53 5.09 7.30
C VAL A 277 8.46 5.73 6.29
N ASP A 278 9.10 4.92 5.43
CA ASP A 278 10.03 5.41 4.41
C ASP A 278 9.28 6.29 3.39
N ILE A 279 8.10 5.83 2.92
CA ILE A 279 7.24 6.62 2.03
C ILE A 279 6.88 7.96 2.66
N SER A 280 6.47 7.97 3.93
CA SER A 280 6.09 9.22 4.60
C SER A 280 7.26 10.20 4.69
N GLU A 281 8.44 9.73 5.06
CA GLU A 281 9.64 10.57 5.18
C GLU A 281 10.03 11.16 3.81
N ASP A 282 10.12 10.33 2.78
CA ASP A 282 10.52 10.75 1.42
C ASP A 282 9.48 11.67 0.77
N VAL A 283 8.19 11.36 0.89
CA VAL A 283 7.10 12.20 0.35
C VAL A 283 7.06 13.54 1.07
N THR A 284 7.24 13.58 2.39
CA THR A 284 7.29 14.85 3.14
C THR A 284 8.44 15.73 2.65
N GLU A 285 9.63 15.17 2.39
CA GLU A 285 10.77 15.92 1.85
C GLU A 285 10.49 16.50 0.45
N ILE A 286 9.80 15.74 -0.41
CA ILE A 286 9.37 16.22 -1.73
C ILE A 286 8.36 17.38 -1.60
N LEU A 287 7.37 17.26 -0.71
CA LEU A 287 6.36 18.31 -0.52
C LEU A 287 6.98 19.61 0.01
N ASP A 288 7.88 19.51 0.98
CA ASP A 288 8.59 20.65 1.56
C ASP A 288 9.43 21.39 0.50
N SER A 289 10.11 20.64 -0.38
CA SER A 289 10.91 21.23 -1.47
C SER A 289 10.08 21.74 -2.65
N SER A 290 8.88 21.18 -2.87
CA SER A 290 8.01 21.52 -4.01
C SER A 290 7.17 22.78 -3.80
N THR A 291 7.00 23.24 -2.56
CA THR A 291 6.13 24.37 -2.20
C THR A 291 6.46 25.64 -2.98
N GLU A 292 7.75 25.97 -3.16
CA GLU A 292 8.17 27.16 -3.92
C GLU A 292 7.93 27.02 -5.43
N SER A 293 8.01 25.80 -5.97
CA SER A 293 7.89 25.54 -7.41
C SER A 293 6.46 25.67 -7.93
N ILE A 294 5.46 25.39 -7.09
CA ILE A 294 4.04 25.50 -7.45
C ILE A 294 3.62 26.96 -7.54
N GLY A 295 4.11 27.81 -6.63
CA GLY A 295 3.72 29.21 -6.53
C GLY A 295 2.32 29.40 -5.92
N GLY A 296 1.84 30.65 -5.91
CA GLY A 296 0.48 30.97 -5.45
C GLY A 296 0.21 30.67 -3.98
N ASN A 297 1.20 30.85 -3.09
CA ASN A 297 1.10 30.51 -1.67
C ASN A 297 0.62 29.06 -1.43
N ALA A 298 1.12 28.12 -2.23
CA ALA A 298 0.81 26.71 -2.05
C ALA A 298 1.13 26.25 -0.62
N GLU A 299 0.21 25.51 -0.03
CA GLU A 299 0.34 24.91 1.30
C GLU A 299 -0.07 23.46 1.21
N PHE A 300 0.84 22.57 1.60
CA PHE A 300 0.56 21.14 1.76
C PHE A 300 0.20 20.84 3.21
N THR A 301 -0.94 20.19 3.39
CA THR A 301 -1.41 19.72 4.69
C THR A 301 -1.55 18.21 4.64
N VAL A 302 -0.79 17.50 5.48
CA VAL A 302 -0.97 16.06 5.65
C VAL A 302 -2.27 15.82 6.42
N VAL A 303 -3.30 15.32 5.72
CA VAL A 303 -4.62 15.04 6.30
C VAL A 303 -4.60 13.71 7.05
N PHE A 304 -3.89 12.73 6.50
CA PHE A 304 -3.74 11.42 7.10
C PHE A 304 -2.36 10.85 6.74
N ASP A 305 -1.71 10.28 7.75
CA ASP A 305 -0.45 9.55 7.58
C ASP A 305 -0.38 8.43 8.61
N GLN A 306 -0.05 7.22 8.14
CA GLN A 306 0.11 6.06 8.99
C GLN A 306 1.45 6.04 9.74
N ALA A 307 2.50 6.67 9.19
CA ALA A 307 3.85 6.59 9.72
C ALA A 307 3.99 7.10 11.17
N PRO A 308 3.39 8.23 11.58
CA PRO A 308 3.45 8.69 12.97
C PRO A 308 2.90 7.64 13.95
N PHE A 309 1.76 7.01 13.63
CA PHE A 309 1.19 5.95 14.48
C PHE A 309 2.09 4.72 14.56
N ILE A 310 2.76 4.36 13.46
CA ILE A 310 3.73 3.26 13.43
C ILE A 310 4.94 3.59 14.30
N GLN A 311 5.52 4.78 14.12
CA GLN A 311 6.68 5.24 14.88
C GLN A 311 6.36 5.33 16.38
N GLU A 312 5.21 5.90 16.74
CA GLU A 312 4.72 5.96 18.13
C GLU A 312 4.52 4.55 18.72
N SER A 313 4.00 3.59 17.94
CA SER A 313 3.84 2.20 18.39
C SER A 313 5.18 1.52 18.65
N ILE A 314 6.18 1.73 17.78
CA ILE A 314 7.54 1.20 17.95
C ILE A 314 8.24 1.87 19.14
N GLN A 315 8.11 3.18 19.29
CA GLN A 315 8.67 3.92 20.42
C GLN A 315 7.99 3.54 21.74
N GLY A 316 6.68 3.32 21.71
CA GLY A 316 5.89 2.79 22.81
C GLY A 316 6.42 1.44 23.25
N LEU A 317 6.59 0.50 22.32
CA LEU A 317 7.23 -0.80 22.59
C LEU A 317 8.61 -0.66 23.21
N ALA A 318 9.47 0.20 22.66
CA ALA A 318 10.83 0.39 23.17
C ALA A 318 10.81 0.95 24.61
N THR A 319 9.89 1.88 24.87
CA THR A 319 9.72 2.52 26.19
C THR A 319 9.14 1.55 27.21
N GLU A 320 8.03 0.89 26.88
CA GLU A 320 7.36 -0.09 27.75
C GLU A 320 8.23 -1.34 27.96
N GLY A 321 8.89 -1.83 26.92
CA GLY A 321 9.87 -2.91 27.01
C GLY A 321 11.07 -2.53 27.87
N GLY A 322 11.53 -1.27 27.79
CA GLY A 322 12.57 -0.71 28.65
C GLY A 322 12.16 -0.68 30.13
N TRP A 323 10.94 -0.22 30.44
CA TRP A 323 10.39 -0.27 31.79
C TRP A 323 10.21 -1.70 32.28
N GLY A 324 9.71 -2.61 31.44
CA GLY A 324 9.57 -4.03 31.74
C GLY A 324 10.92 -4.69 32.07
N LEU A 325 11.95 -4.41 31.27
CA LEU A 325 13.32 -4.87 31.52
C LEU A 325 13.86 -4.31 32.85
N LEU A 326 13.68 -3.01 33.10
CA LEU A 326 14.12 -2.38 34.35
C LEU A 326 13.46 -3.02 35.57
N PHE A 327 12.14 -3.19 35.55
CA PHE A 327 11.42 -3.83 36.66
C PHE A 327 11.80 -5.30 36.82
N ALA A 328 11.98 -6.05 35.72
CA ALA A 328 12.48 -7.41 35.78
C ALA A 328 13.87 -7.48 36.46
N VAL A 329 14.80 -6.61 36.05
CA VAL A 329 16.14 -6.50 36.66
C VAL A 329 16.06 -6.17 38.15
N VAL A 330 15.22 -5.21 38.55
CA VAL A 330 15.02 -4.84 39.95
C VAL A 330 14.47 -6.01 40.77
N VAL A 331 13.42 -6.67 40.28
CA VAL A 331 12.81 -7.83 40.96
C VAL A 331 13.82 -8.97 41.08
N ILE A 332 14.53 -9.31 40.00
CA ILE A 332 15.58 -10.34 40.02
C ILE A 332 16.68 -9.99 41.02
N PHE A 333 17.13 -8.73 41.05
CA PHE A 333 18.14 -8.28 42.00
C PHE A 333 17.67 -8.43 43.45
N VAL A 334 16.42 -8.11 43.75
CA VAL A 334 15.84 -8.28 45.09
C VAL A 334 15.78 -9.75 45.49
N PHE A 335 15.43 -10.66 44.58
CA PHE A 335 15.35 -12.10 44.86
C PHE A 335 16.71 -12.78 44.96
N LEU A 336 17.64 -12.46 44.05
CA LEU A 336 18.96 -13.11 44.00
C LEU A 336 20.00 -12.43 44.90
N LEU A 337 19.79 -11.15 45.26
CA LEU A 337 20.72 -10.31 46.02
C LEU A 337 22.16 -10.33 45.48
N ALA A 338 22.32 -10.60 44.18
CA ALA A 338 23.59 -10.82 43.53
C ALA A 338 23.65 -10.11 42.18
N VAL A 339 24.60 -9.19 42.04
CA VAL A 339 24.72 -8.33 40.85
C VAL A 339 25.02 -9.13 39.58
N ARG A 340 25.89 -10.15 39.66
CA ARG A 340 26.32 -10.89 38.46
C ARG A 340 25.20 -11.73 37.84
N PRO A 341 24.47 -12.58 38.60
CA PRO A 341 23.30 -13.28 38.08
C PRO A 341 22.26 -12.34 37.46
N THR A 342 21.99 -11.20 38.11
CA THR A 342 21.07 -10.18 37.58
C THR A 342 21.52 -9.63 36.23
N ILE A 343 22.81 -9.28 36.06
CA ILE A 343 23.33 -8.77 34.78
C ILE A 343 23.27 -9.85 33.69
N ILE A 344 23.55 -11.12 34.02
CA ILE A 344 23.45 -12.22 33.05
C ILE A 344 22.01 -12.33 32.53
N THR A 345 21.02 -12.29 33.42
CA THR A 345 19.61 -12.29 33.00
C THR A 345 19.24 -11.03 32.24
N ALA A 346 19.72 -9.86 32.66
CA ALA A 346 19.48 -8.59 31.95
C ALA A 346 19.96 -8.63 30.50
N ILE A 347 21.12 -9.25 30.23
CA ILE A 347 21.69 -9.41 28.88
C ILE A 347 20.90 -10.45 28.05
N SER A 348 20.34 -11.47 28.71
CA SER A 348 19.59 -12.53 28.02
C SER A 348 18.31 -12.03 27.35
N ILE A 349 17.67 -10.98 27.89
CA ILE A 349 16.40 -10.46 27.40
C ILE A 349 16.56 -9.76 26.04
N PRO A 350 17.43 -8.73 25.86
CA PRO A 350 17.68 -8.13 24.55
C PRO A 350 18.16 -9.14 23.53
N LEU A 351 18.99 -10.11 23.94
CA LEU A 351 19.51 -11.11 23.01
C LEU A 351 18.42 -12.05 22.48
N SER A 352 17.44 -12.38 23.33
CA SER A 352 16.27 -13.17 22.95
C SER A 352 15.32 -12.37 22.05
N LEU A 353 15.19 -11.05 22.24
CA LEU A 353 14.44 -10.16 21.34
C LEU A 353 15.11 -10.03 19.97
N LEU A 354 16.44 -9.89 19.93
CA LEU A 354 17.19 -9.88 18.67
C LEU A 354 17.02 -11.20 17.91
N PHE A 355 16.96 -12.33 18.62
CA PHE A 355 16.62 -13.61 18.02
C PHE A 355 15.19 -13.61 17.44
N ALA A 356 14.24 -12.97 18.13
CA ALA A 356 12.88 -12.84 17.63
C ALA A 356 12.82 -12.08 16.30
N PHE A 357 13.55 -10.97 16.16
CA PHE A 357 13.63 -10.23 14.90
C PHE A 357 14.23 -11.05 13.76
N ILE A 358 15.26 -11.87 14.03
CA ILE A 358 15.82 -12.79 13.04
C ILE A 358 14.74 -13.76 12.55
N GLY A 359 13.98 -14.34 13.47
CA GLY A 359 12.94 -15.29 13.10
C GLY A 359 11.73 -14.62 12.43
N MET A 360 11.35 -13.39 12.81
CA MET A 360 10.34 -12.61 12.08
C MET A 360 10.75 -12.39 10.63
N LEU A 361 12.03 -12.06 10.38
CA LEU A 361 12.55 -11.92 9.02
C LEU A 361 12.48 -13.26 8.28
N ALA A 362 12.82 -14.37 8.95
CA ALA A 362 12.74 -15.71 8.38
C ALA A 362 11.31 -16.17 8.07
N THR A 363 10.31 -15.73 8.84
CA THR A 363 8.89 -16.02 8.61
C THR A 363 8.20 -15.00 7.71
N GLY A 364 8.90 -13.94 7.29
CA GLY A 364 8.34 -12.86 6.47
C GLY A 364 7.34 -11.95 7.21
N THR A 365 7.31 -12.02 8.54
CA THR A 365 6.40 -11.23 9.39
C THR A 365 6.90 -9.78 9.47
N THR A 366 6.01 -8.81 9.31
CA THR A 366 6.36 -7.38 9.43
C THR A 366 6.36 -6.91 10.88
N MET A 367 7.00 -5.77 11.12
CA MET A 367 6.91 -5.05 12.39
C MET A 367 5.63 -4.20 12.36
N ASN A 368 4.60 -4.72 13.01
CA ASN A 368 3.27 -4.11 13.14
C ASN A 368 2.72 -4.24 14.55
N MET A 369 1.67 -3.47 14.89
CA MET A 369 1.10 -3.43 16.25
C MET A 369 0.84 -4.83 16.85
N LEU A 370 0.37 -5.79 16.04
CA LEU A 370 0.06 -7.15 16.51
C LEU A 370 1.31 -7.99 16.73
N SER A 371 2.31 -7.91 15.85
CA SER A 371 3.61 -8.54 16.08
C SER A 371 4.32 -7.97 17.31
N LEU A 372 4.24 -6.64 17.51
CA LEU A 372 4.84 -5.96 18.67
C LEU A 372 4.14 -6.34 19.96
N ALA A 373 2.80 -6.43 19.96
CA ALA A 373 2.05 -6.96 21.10
C ALA A 373 2.47 -8.41 21.45
N GLY A 374 2.76 -9.23 20.43
CA GLY A 374 3.32 -10.56 20.62
C GLY A 374 4.71 -10.54 21.29
N LEU A 375 5.59 -9.61 20.89
CA LEU A 375 6.88 -9.41 21.54
C LEU A 375 6.73 -8.93 22.99
N ILE A 376 5.82 -7.98 23.27
CA ILE A 376 5.55 -7.50 24.63
C ILE A 376 5.13 -8.65 25.54
N LEU A 377 4.19 -9.47 25.06
CA LEU A 377 3.74 -10.66 25.79
C LEU A 377 4.89 -11.64 26.00
N ALA A 378 5.73 -11.85 24.99
CA ALA A 378 6.86 -12.75 25.07
C ALA A 378 7.91 -12.28 26.09
N ILE A 379 8.19 -10.97 26.20
CA ILE A 379 9.24 -10.44 27.10
C ILE A 379 9.08 -10.97 28.52
N GLY A 380 7.88 -10.94 29.09
CA GLY A 380 7.62 -11.43 30.45
C GLY A 380 8.03 -12.90 30.62
N ARG A 381 7.65 -13.74 29.66
CA ARG A 381 7.98 -15.18 29.67
C ARG A 381 9.45 -15.46 29.33
N MET A 382 10.09 -14.61 28.52
CA MET A 382 11.51 -14.76 28.11
C MET A 382 12.45 -14.59 29.31
N VAL A 383 12.06 -13.80 30.30
CA VAL A 383 12.84 -13.62 31.53
C VAL A 383 12.85 -14.91 32.37
N ASP A 384 11.69 -15.57 32.50
CA ASP A 384 11.50 -16.71 33.40
C ASP A 384 12.46 -17.87 33.09
N ASP A 385 12.63 -18.23 31.81
CA ASP A 385 13.51 -19.34 31.41
C ASP A 385 14.96 -19.08 31.84
N SER A 386 15.42 -17.84 31.68
CA SER A 386 16.77 -17.43 32.07
C SER A 386 16.95 -17.36 33.59
N ILE A 387 15.92 -16.92 34.33
CA ILE A 387 15.92 -16.92 35.81
C ILE A 387 16.08 -18.33 36.36
N VAL A 388 15.26 -19.28 35.90
CA VAL A 388 15.27 -20.66 36.42
C VAL A 388 16.64 -21.32 36.22
N VAL A 389 17.26 -21.09 35.05
CA VAL A 389 18.60 -21.65 34.75
C VAL A 389 19.67 -20.98 35.62
N ILE A 390 19.71 -19.65 35.72
CA ILE A 390 20.74 -18.96 36.50
C ILE A 390 20.60 -19.23 38.00
N GLU A 391 19.38 -19.27 38.53
CA GLU A 391 19.11 -19.59 39.94
C GLU A 391 19.63 -21.00 40.27
N ASN A 392 19.32 -22.00 39.43
CA ASN A 392 19.79 -23.35 39.68
C ASN A 392 21.32 -23.47 39.59
N ILE A 393 21.95 -22.74 38.68
CA ILE A 393 23.41 -22.64 38.58
C ILE A 393 24.01 -22.05 39.86
N VAL A 394 23.49 -20.91 40.33
CA VAL A 394 23.97 -20.25 41.56
C VAL A 394 23.83 -21.17 42.76
N ARG A 395 22.65 -21.80 42.94
CA ARG A 395 22.38 -22.76 44.02
C ARG A 395 23.38 -23.92 44.04
N HIS A 396 23.75 -24.43 42.87
CA HIS A 396 24.72 -25.53 42.76
C HIS A 396 26.17 -25.07 42.91
N LEU A 397 26.52 -23.86 42.49
CA LEU A 397 27.86 -23.31 42.67
C LEU A 397 28.21 -23.08 44.15
N GLU A 398 27.22 -22.79 45.00
CA GLU A 398 27.42 -22.62 46.44
C GLU A 398 27.62 -23.96 47.19
N THR A 399 27.05 -25.05 46.68
CA THR A 399 26.96 -26.33 47.41
C THR A 399 27.80 -27.46 46.80
N SER A 400 28.19 -27.35 45.53
CA SER A 400 28.90 -28.39 44.78
C SER A 400 30.38 -28.44 45.11
N LYS A 401 30.91 -29.67 45.24
CA LYS A 401 32.35 -29.95 45.32
C LYS A 401 33.00 -30.19 43.95
N ARG A 402 32.23 -30.11 42.86
CA ARG A 402 32.71 -30.29 41.48
C ARG A 402 33.33 -28.99 40.95
N GLY A 403 34.18 -29.09 39.92
CA GLY A 403 34.72 -27.90 39.24
C GLY A 403 33.63 -27.04 38.58
N LYS A 404 33.87 -25.72 38.45
CA LYS A 404 32.89 -24.72 37.97
C LYS A 404 32.13 -25.17 36.72
N PHE A 405 32.85 -25.66 35.71
CA PHE A 405 32.26 -26.16 34.46
C PHE A 405 31.29 -27.33 34.68
N ALA A 406 31.72 -28.38 35.39
CA ALA A 406 30.90 -29.56 35.63
C ALA A 406 29.66 -29.25 36.48
N THR A 407 29.79 -28.31 37.42
CA THR A 407 28.66 -27.82 38.22
C THR A 407 27.63 -27.08 37.36
N ILE A 408 28.06 -26.19 36.47
CA ILE A 408 27.17 -25.45 35.57
C ILE A 408 26.42 -26.41 34.63
N VAL A 409 27.14 -27.33 33.97
CA VAL A 409 26.51 -28.29 33.06
C VAL A 409 25.48 -29.15 33.78
N HIS A 410 25.80 -29.64 34.99
CA HIS A 410 24.87 -30.42 35.80
C HIS A 410 23.62 -29.60 36.16
N ALA A 411 23.81 -28.38 36.67
CA ALA A 411 22.71 -27.50 37.07
C ALA A 411 21.81 -27.14 35.87
N THR A 412 22.38 -26.83 34.71
CA THR A 412 21.58 -26.59 33.50
C THR A 412 20.81 -27.84 33.07
N SER A 413 21.45 -29.02 33.07
CA SER A 413 20.81 -30.27 32.64
C SER A 413 19.66 -30.72 33.55
N GLU A 414 19.72 -30.38 34.84
CA GLU A 414 18.68 -30.71 35.82
C GLU A 414 17.38 -29.95 35.56
N VAL A 415 17.46 -28.68 35.19
CA VAL A 415 16.27 -27.84 34.91
C VAL A 415 15.87 -27.83 33.43
N ALA A 416 16.75 -28.26 32.52
CA ALA A 416 16.49 -28.22 31.08
C ALA A 416 15.16 -28.89 30.69
N GLY A 417 14.84 -30.05 31.25
CA GLY A 417 13.57 -30.74 30.97
C GLY A 417 12.34 -29.93 31.39
N ALA A 418 12.39 -29.27 32.54
CA ALA A 418 11.30 -28.44 33.05
C ALA A 418 11.12 -27.16 32.21
N VAL A 419 12.22 -26.49 31.86
CA VAL A 419 12.19 -25.27 31.03
C VAL A 419 11.67 -25.60 29.63
N ILE A 420 12.20 -26.64 28.95
CA ILE A 420 11.72 -27.09 27.64
C ILE A 420 10.23 -27.44 27.70
N SER A 421 9.80 -28.21 28.70
CA SER A 421 8.39 -28.60 28.84
C SER A 421 7.49 -27.39 29.01
N SER A 422 7.88 -26.42 29.84
CA SER A 422 7.10 -25.21 30.09
C SER A 422 7.00 -24.33 28.84
N THR A 423 8.10 -24.19 28.09
CA THR A 423 8.09 -23.44 26.82
C THR A 423 7.25 -24.15 25.77
N VAL A 424 7.34 -25.48 25.64
CA VAL A 424 6.51 -26.25 24.69
C VAL A 424 5.03 -26.09 24.97
N VAL A 425 4.61 -26.07 26.25
CA VAL A 425 3.20 -25.80 26.60
C VAL A 425 2.76 -24.42 26.12
N ALA A 426 3.59 -23.39 26.30
CA ALA A 426 3.29 -22.06 25.77
C ALA A 426 3.21 -22.04 24.24
N LEU A 427 4.14 -22.73 23.55
CA LEU A 427 4.12 -22.86 22.10
C LEU A 427 2.82 -23.55 21.61
N LEU A 428 2.33 -24.56 22.32
CA LEU A 428 1.08 -25.26 21.97
C LEU A 428 -0.17 -24.38 22.10
N VAL A 429 -0.12 -23.29 22.86
CA VAL A 429 -1.22 -22.32 22.94
C VAL A 429 -1.23 -21.40 21.71
N PHE A 430 -0.06 -20.95 21.25
CA PHE A 430 0.03 -19.96 20.17
C PHE A 430 0.14 -20.58 18.76
N LEU A 431 0.79 -21.73 18.62
CA LEU A 431 1.01 -22.36 17.32
C LEU A 431 -0.31 -22.68 16.57
N PRO A 432 -1.40 -23.14 17.22
CA PRO A 432 -2.67 -23.35 16.54
C PRO A 432 -3.27 -22.05 15.98
N ILE A 433 -3.05 -20.91 16.63
CA ILE A 433 -3.56 -19.60 16.19
C ILE A 433 -2.93 -19.22 14.85
N ALA A 434 -1.64 -19.53 14.64
CA ALA A 434 -0.97 -19.27 13.37
C ALA A 434 -1.55 -20.08 12.18
N LEU A 435 -2.22 -21.20 12.47
CA LEU A 435 -2.84 -22.09 11.49
C LEU A 435 -4.31 -21.77 11.23
N VAL A 436 -4.90 -20.81 11.95
CA VAL A 436 -6.27 -20.37 11.70
C VAL A 436 -6.35 -19.71 10.33
N SER A 437 -7.37 -20.07 9.57
CA SER A 437 -7.71 -19.47 8.27
C SER A 437 -8.72 -18.33 8.44
N GLY A 438 -8.89 -17.51 7.40
CA GLY A 438 -9.83 -16.40 7.43
C GLY A 438 -9.22 -15.09 7.91
N ILE A 439 -10.03 -14.02 7.94
CA ILE A 439 -9.61 -12.68 8.40
C ILE A 439 -9.01 -12.72 9.80
N ALA A 440 -9.63 -13.46 10.74
CA ALA A 440 -9.11 -13.59 12.10
C ALA A 440 -7.73 -14.28 12.12
N GLY A 441 -7.53 -15.28 11.26
CA GLY A 441 -6.25 -15.94 11.07
C GLY A 441 -5.16 -15.00 10.55
N GLU A 442 -5.43 -14.28 9.47
CA GLU A 442 -4.49 -13.30 8.89
C GLU A 442 -4.13 -12.19 9.88
N LEU A 443 -5.12 -11.70 10.64
CA LEU A 443 -4.91 -10.67 11.65
C LEU A 443 -4.01 -11.17 12.80
N PHE A 444 -4.28 -12.34 13.37
CA PHE A 444 -3.56 -12.84 14.56
C PHE A 444 -2.34 -13.71 14.25
N ARG A 445 -2.12 -14.15 13.00
CA ARG A 445 -0.95 -14.96 12.61
C ARG A 445 0.38 -14.24 12.90
N PRO A 446 0.57 -12.94 12.58
CA PRO A 446 1.77 -12.19 12.97
C PRO A 446 2.03 -12.20 14.47
N PHE A 447 0.98 -12.01 15.29
CA PHE A 447 1.07 -12.06 16.75
C PHE A 447 1.53 -13.44 17.24
N ALA A 448 0.89 -14.51 16.74
CA ALA A 448 1.17 -15.87 17.14
C ALA A 448 2.58 -16.32 16.72
N LEU A 449 2.97 -16.10 15.46
CA LEU A 449 4.29 -16.47 14.94
C LEU A 449 5.40 -15.73 15.68
N THR A 450 5.23 -14.42 15.89
CA THR A 450 6.24 -13.61 16.59
C THR A 450 6.43 -14.11 18.03
N THR A 451 5.34 -14.43 18.72
CA THR A 451 5.38 -15.01 20.08
C THR A 451 6.09 -16.36 20.09
N VAL A 452 5.74 -17.26 19.16
CA VAL A 452 6.37 -18.60 19.03
C VAL A 452 7.88 -18.49 18.80
N VAL A 453 8.30 -17.61 17.89
CA VAL A 453 9.72 -17.37 17.58
C VAL A 453 10.43 -16.78 18.80
N ALA A 454 9.84 -15.79 19.47
CA ALA A 454 10.45 -15.14 20.64
C ALA A 454 10.64 -16.12 21.81
N LEU A 455 9.64 -16.95 22.10
CA LEU A 455 9.72 -18.00 23.13
C LEU A 455 10.76 -19.07 22.79
N THR A 456 10.83 -19.47 21.52
CA THR A 456 11.85 -20.42 21.05
C THR A 456 13.25 -19.82 21.18
N GLY A 457 13.41 -18.53 20.84
CA GLY A 457 14.66 -17.79 21.03
C GLY A 457 15.07 -17.72 22.49
N SER A 458 14.16 -17.41 23.41
CA SER A 458 14.41 -17.44 24.86
C SER A 458 14.87 -18.80 25.36
N LEU A 459 14.23 -19.88 24.92
CA LEU A 459 14.64 -21.24 25.29
C LEU A 459 16.08 -21.53 24.83
N LEU A 460 16.43 -21.13 23.61
CA LEU A 460 17.79 -21.28 23.09
C LEU A 460 18.79 -20.45 23.89
N VAL A 461 18.49 -19.18 24.16
CA VAL A 461 19.36 -18.28 24.92
C VAL A 461 19.56 -18.77 26.35
N SER A 462 18.50 -19.19 27.03
CA SER A 462 18.54 -19.67 28.43
C SER A 462 19.32 -20.98 28.60
N LEU A 463 19.25 -21.92 27.65
CA LEU A 463 19.96 -23.20 27.76
C LEU A 463 21.39 -23.17 27.21
N THR A 464 21.77 -22.13 26.46
CA THR A 464 23.11 -22.06 25.84
C THR A 464 23.92 -20.86 26.31
N ILE A 465 23.37 -19.64 26.25
CA ILE A 465 24.11 -18.40 26.48
C ILE A 465 24.21 -18.11 27.97
N VAL A 466 23.12 -18.29 28.72
CA VAL A 466 23.11 -18.06 30.18
C VAL A 466 24.15 -18.93 30.90
N PRO A 467 24.25 -20.26 30.66
CA PRO A 467 25.28 -21.10 31.28
C PRO A 467 26.70 -20.69 30.90
N VAL A 468 26.92 -20.27 29.65
CA VAL A 468 28.23 -19.79 29.20
C VAL A 468 28.60 -18.49 29.91
N LEU A 469 27.69 -17.52 29.99
CA LEU A 469 27.92 -16.27 30.71
C LEU A 469 28.17 -16.51 32.20
N ALA A 470 27.46 -17.45 32.82
CA ALA A 470 27.69 -17.87 34.21
C ALA A 470 29.04 -18.56 34.44
N TYR A 471 29.66 -19.13 33.40
CA TYR A 471 31.02 -19.66 33.49
C TYR A 471 32.06 -18.54 33.51
N TRP A 472 31.85 -17.47 32.75
CA TRP A 472 32.82 -16.36 32.62
C TRP A 472 32.72 -15.31 33.72
N PHE A 473 31.50 -15.00 34.15
CA PHE A 473 31.22 -14.06 35.25
C PHE A 473 30.95 -14.81 36.57
#